data_AF-A0A939ZXI7-F1
#
_entry.id   AF-A0A939ZXI7-F1
#
_cell.length_a   1.000
_cell.length_b   1.000
_cell.length_c   1.000
_cell.angle_alpha   90.00
_cell.angle_beta   90.00
_cell.angle_gamma   90.00
#
_symmetry.space_group_name_H-M   'P 1'
#
loop_
_entity.id
_entity.type
_entity.pdbx_description
1 polymer ?
#
loop_
_entity_poly.entity_id
_entity_poly.type
_entity_poly.pdbx_seq_one_letter_code
_entity_poly.pdbx_strand_id
1 'polypeptide(L)'
;DNEFKTALKSNNLYRKNALCKFLLGAIENQGKTQLIIDNLTIEHILPQNKNLSSSWQQMLGDNWADIQNQYVHTLGNLTLTAYNSELGDKPFVEKNKLLSDANSQVVYLYKDVSDRDQWNESRINARAERLSNDIIKLFKIDDQQTTISFFDPRYKEYTCENPDDATWKVPNYFVLQGERVATTSFAEMLKSVVDRLYEIDSTIIEELARNNAKIVDWSQNVLFSYDANITKGQDLPVKDSGIYQSTGFSASNIIYIICALLDKYDIPHEDFVYSARDSKMKS
;
A
#
# COMPACT_ATOMS: atom_id res chain seq x y z
N ASP A 1 2.89 -5.66 15.24
CA ASP A 1 4.37 -5.51 15.21
C ASP A 1 5.13 -6.68 14.58
N ASN A 2 5.02 -7.92 15.08
CA ASN A 2 5.82 -9.04 14.54
C ASN A 2 5.51 -9.38 13.08
N GLU A 3 4.25 -9.35 12.66
CA GLU A 3 3.85 -9.60 11.28
C GLU A 3 4.36 -8.51 10.33
N PHE A 4 4.17 -7.24 10.70
CA PHE A 4 4.72 -6.09 9.97
C PHE A 4 6.25 -6.16 9.84
N LYS A 5 6.95 -6.50 10.92
CA LYS A 5 8.40 -6.72 10.92
C LYS A 5 8.81 -7.83 9.95
N THR A 6 8.05 -8.92 9.93
CA THR A 6 8.31 -10.07 9.06
C THR A 6 8.12 -9.66 7.59
N ALA A 7 7.01 -9.00 7.28
CA ALA A 7 6.72 -8.47 5.96
C ALA A 7 7.81 -7.53 5.45
N LEU A 8 8.35 -6.63 6.28
CA LEU A 8 9.47 -5.76 5.91
C LEU A 8 10.74 -6.53 5.55
N LYS A 9 11.00 -7.68 6.19
CA LYS A 9 12.21 -8.48 5.99
C LYS A 9 12.11 -9.41 4.78
N SER A 10 10.92 -9.95 4.49
CA SER A 10 10.76 -11.02 3.48
C SER A 10 10.06 -10.58 2.20
N ASN A 11 9.24 -9.53 2.22
CA ASN A 11 8.47 -9.15 1.05
C ASN A 11 9.32 -8.39 0.04
N ASN A 12 8.92 -8.45 -1.23
CA ASN A 12 9.48 -7.63 -2.30
C ASN A 12 9.07 -6.16 -2.10
N LEU A 13 9.84 -5.46 -1.27
CA LEU A 13 9.61 -4.05 -0.96
C LEU A 13 9.89 -3.16 -2.16
N TYR A 14 10.84 -3.55 -3.01
CA TYR A 14 11.21 -2.79 -4.22
C TYR A 14 10.04 -2.59 -5.20
N ARG A 15 9.15 -3.60 -5.34
CA ARG A 15 7.93 -3.48 -6.16
C ARG A 15 7.02 -2.35 -5.69
N LYS A 16 7.02 -2.02 -4.40
CA LYS A 16 6.33 -0.86 -3.81
C LYS A 16 7.27 0.34 -3.77
N ASN A 17 7.75 0.78 -4.93
CA ASN A 17 8.87 1.75 -5.06
C ASN A 17 8.70 3.01 -4.20
N ALA A 18 7.52 3.65 -4.25
CA ALA A 18 7.23 4.85 -3.47
C ALA A 18 7.33 4.61 -1.96
N LEU A 19 6.71 3.52 -1.47
CA LEU A 19 6.80 3.11 -0.07
C LEU A 19 8.24 2.76 0.32
N CYS A 20 8.96 2.03 -0.52
CA CYS A 20 10.35 1.67 -0.29
C CYS A 20 11.24 2.90 -0.13
N LYS A 21 11.15 3.85 -1.08
CA LYS A 21 11.91 5.10 -1.07
C LYS A 21 11.57 5.93 0.17
N PHE A 22 10.28 6.00 0.52
CA PHE A 22 9.81 6.68 1.74
C PHE A 22 10.41 6.05 3.02
N LEU A 23 10.32 4.73 3.18
CA LEU A 23 10.84 4.04 4.37
C LEU A 23 12.36 4.20 4.51
N LEU A 24 13.12 4.04 3.42
CA LEU A 24 14.57 4.25 3.43
C LEU A 24 14.92 5.71 3.77
N GLY A 25 14.18 6.67 3.22
CA GLY A 25 14.34 8.09 3.55
C GLY A 25 14.03 8.40 5.01
N ALA A 26 12.97 7.80 5.57
CA ALA A 26 12.62 7.94 6.98
C ALA A 26 13.71 7.38 7.90
N ILE A 27 14.31 6.23 7.55
CA ILE A 27 15.45 5.66 8.28
C ILE A 27 16.66 6.60 8.22
N GLU A 28 16.96 7.19 7.06
CA GLU A 28 18.10 8.07 6.90
C GLU A 28 17.93 9.38 7.69
N ASN A 29 16.71 9.94 7.68
CA ASN A 29 16.36 11.21 8.30
C ASN A 29 16.10 11.13 9.81
N GLN A 30 16.66 10.14 10.49
CA GLN A 30 16.65 10.04 11.97
C GLN A 30 17.61 11.03 12.65
N GLY A 31 18.55 11.59 11.89
CA GLY A 31 19.54 12.56 12.38
C GLY A 31 19.04 14.00 12.43
N LYS A 32 19.95 14.93 12.80
CA LYS A 32 19.64 16.37 12.86
C LYS A 32 19.49 17.03 11.49
N THR A 33 20.10 16.44 10.45
CA THR A 33 20.06 16.96 9.09
C THR A 33 19.06 16.15 8.29
N GLN A 34 18.13 16.83 7.62
CA GLN A 34 17.20 16.20 6.70
C GLN A 34 17.81 16.11 5.30
N LEU A 35 17.83 14.89 4.78
CA LEU A 35 18.18 14.57 3.41
C LEU A 35 16.92 14.67 2.52
N ILE A 36 17.02 15.48 1.46
CA ILE A 36 16.01 15.52 0.40
C ILE A 36 16.25 14.31 -0.50
N ILE A 37 15.31 13.37 -0.50
CA ILE A 37 15.47 12.09 -1.21
C ILE A 37 15.00 12.12 -2.67
N ASP A 38 14.42 13.22 -3.15
CA ASP A 38 13.78 13.30 -4.48
C ASP A 38 14.76 12.94 -5.59
N ASN A 39 15.99 13.46 -5.52
CA ASN A 39 17.06 13.20 -6.49
C ASN A 39 17.80 11.87 -6.26
N LEU A 40 17.44 11.12 -5.22
CA LEU A 40 18.03 9.82 -4.92
C LEU A 40 17.20 8.70 -5.53
N THR A 41 17.86 7.62 -5.89
CA THR A 41 17.22 6.41 -6.42
C THR A 41 17.49 5.23 -5.49
N ILE A 42 16.64 4.21 -5.58
CA ILE A 42 16.84 2.97 -4.84
C ILE A 42 17.90 2.14 -5.59
N GLU A 43 18.90 1.66 -4.86
CA GLU A 43 19.94 0.77 -5.35
C GLU A 43 19.87 -0.59 -4.64
N HIS A 44 20.22 -1.64 -5.38
CA HIS A 44 20.39 -3.00 -4.87
C HIS A 44 21.86 -3.26 -4.57
N ILE A 45 22.23 -3.47 -3.30
CA ILE A 45 23.63 -3.73 -2.94
C ILE A 45 24.09 -5.04 -3.58
N LEU A 46 23.38 -6.15 -3.31
CA LEU A 46 23.42 -7.37 -4.11
C LEU A 46 22.66 -7.14 -5.41
N PRO A 47 23.29 -7.26 -6.59
CA PRO A 47 22.64 -6.91 -7.84
C PRO A 47 21.44 -7.79 -8.20
N GLN A 48 20.47 -7.19 -8.89
CA GLN A 48 19.28 -7.87 -9.41
C GLN A 48 19.52 -8.72 -10.66
N ASN A 49 20.68 -8.57 -11.32
CA ASN A 49 21.00 -9.34 -12.51
C ASN A 49 21.15 -10.83 -12.17
N LYS A 50 20.36 -11.68 -12.82
CA LYS A 50 20.37 -13.14 -12.62
C LYS A 50 21.75 -13.76 -12.89
N ASN A 51 22.52 -13.14 -13.78
CA ASN A 51 23.88 -13.58 -14.10
C ASN A 51 24.89 -12.83 -13.21
N LEU A 52 24.90 -13.15 -11.91
CA LEU A 52 25.85 -12.57 -10.98
C LEU A 52 27.30 -12.87 -11.41
N SER A 53 28.18 -11.88 -11.24
CA SER A 53 29.61 -12.09 -11.47
C SER A 53 30.17 -13.19 -10.58
N SER A 54 31.28 -13.82 -10.99
CA SER A 54 31.94 -14.85 -10.17
C SER A 54 32.32 -14.35 -8.77
N SER A 55 32.63 -13.07 -8.62
CA SER A 55 32.92 -12.46 -7.30
C SER A 55 31.70 -12.47 -6.37
N TRP A 56 30.50 -12.22 -6.91
CA TRP A 56 29.26 -12.27 -6.15
C TRP A 56 28.86 -13.72 -5.82
N GLN A 57 29.01 -14.64 -6.79
CA GLN A 57 28.74 -16.06 -6.55
C GLN A 57 29.64 -16.62 -5.44
N GLN A 58 30.95 -16.31 -5.49
CA GLN A 58 31.89 -16.71 -4.43
C GLN A 58 31.55 -16.08 -3.07
N MET A 59 31.10 -14.83 -3.05
CA MET A 59 30.74 -14.12 -1.81
C MET A 59 29.49 -14.70 -1.15
N LEU A 60 28.54 -15.20 -1.94
CA LEU A 60 27.31 -15.81 -1.46
C LEU A 60 27.44 -17.32 -1.18
N GLY A 61 28.41 -17.99 -1.80
CA GLY A 61 28.66 -19.43 -1.64
C GLY A 61 27.81 -20.31 -2.56
N ASP A 62 27.76 -21.61 -2.26
CA ASP A 62 27.16 -22.62 -3.16
C ASP A 62 25.66 -22.38 -3.44
N ASN A 63 24.93 -21.79 -2.49
CA ASN A 63 23.50 -21.48 -2.59
C ASN A 63 23.23 -20.05 -3.10
N TRP A 64 24.17 -19.44 -3.82
CA TRP A 64 24.08 -18.04 -4.22
C TRP A 64 22.79 -17.68 -4.96
N ALA A 65 22.27 -18.59 -5.80
CA ALA A 65 21.08 -18.33 -6.61
C ALA A 65 19.81 -18.24 -5.75
N ASP A 66 19.67 -19.13 -4.76
CA ASP A 66 18.55 -19.11 -3.83
C ASP A 66 18.61 -17.88 -2.92
N ILE A 67 19.81 -17.56 -2.42
CA ILE A 67 20.05 -16.35 -1.60
C ILE A 67 19.70 -15.09 -2.41
N GLN A 68 20.15 -15.00 -3.66
CA GLN A 68 19.82 -13.86 -4.51
C GLN A 68 18.30 -13.75 -4.70
N ASN A 69 17.64 -14.83 -5.11
CA ASN A 69 16.20 -14.84 -5.37
C ASN A 69 15.39 -14.42 -4.13
N GLN A 70 15.81 -14.88 -2.95
CA GLN A 70 15.12 -14.58 -1.69
C GLN A 70 15.32 -13.13 -1.22
N TYR A 71 16.52 -12.59 -1.33
CA TYR A 71 16.86 -11.34 -0.63
C TYR A 71 17.08 -10.12 -1.52
N VAL A 72 17.15 -10.28 -2.84
CA VAL A 72 17.54 -9.17 -3.72
C VAL A 72 16.59 -7.97 -3.62
N HIS A 73 15.29 -8.19 -3.44
CA HIS A 73 14.29 -7.13 -3.36
C HIS A 73 13.81 -6.80 -1.94
N THR A 74 14.49 -7.30 -0.91
CA THR A 74 14.09 -7.12 0.49
C THR A 74 14.79 -5.92 1.12
N LEU A 75 14.21 -5.40 2.21
CA LEU A 75 14.71 -4.21 2.91
C LEU A 75 16.21 -4.29 3.24
N GLY A 76 16.72 -5.47 3.61
CA GLY A 76 18.13 -5.66 3.95
C GLY A 76 19.09 -5.34 2.81
N ASN A 77 18.66 -5.49 1.56
CA ASN A 77 19.50 -5.31 0.38
C ASN A 77 19.35 -3.94 -0.32
N LEU A 78 18.35 -3.15 0.07
CA LEU A 78 18.02 -1.90 -0.60
C LEU A 78 18.68 -0.70 0.09
N THR A 79 19.04 0.32 -0.68
CA THR A 79 19.58 1.58 -0.15
C THR A 79 19.22 2.76 -1.06
N LEU A 80 19.40 4.00 -0.57
CA LEU A 80 19.32 5.20 -1.40
C LEU A 80 20.71 5.59 -1.90
N THR A 81 20.79 6.08 -3.14
CA THR A 81 22.04 6.61 -3.73
C THR A 81 21.75 7.61 -4.86
N ALA A 82 22.69 8.53 -5.08
CA ALA A 82 22.72 9.40 -6.25
C ALA A 82 23.50 8.79 -7.44
N TYR A 83 24.26 7.72 -7.20
CA TYR A 83 25.23 7.15 -8.15
C TYR A 83 24.79 5.76 -8.67
N ASN A 84 23.49 5.53 -8.78
CA ASN A 84 22.95 4.21 -9.13
C ASN A 84 23.51 3.68 -10.47
N SER A 85 23.59 4.55 -11.47
CA SER A 85 24.20 4.23 -12.78
C SER A 85 25.66 3.81 -12.70
N GLU A 86 26.39 4.26 -11.68
CA GLU A 86 27.80 3.92 -11.47
C GLU A 86 27.98 2.65 -10.63
N LEU A 87 26.99 2.28 -9.81
CA LEU A 87 27.04 1.11 -8.93
C LEU A 87 26.62 -0.18 -9.66
N GLY A 88 25.43 -0.23 -10.24
CA GLY A 88 24.95 -1.31 -11.12
C GLY A 88 25.30 -2.74 -10.66
N ASP A 89 25.92 -3.54 -11.54
CA ASP A 89 26.32 -4.92 -11.25
C ASP A 89 27.76 -5.06 -10.70
N LYS A 90 28.37 -3.96 -10.22
CA LYS A 90 29.76 -3.97 -9.76
C LYS A 90 29.99 -4.96 -8.60
N PRO A 91 31.21 -5.48 -8.46
CA PRO A 91 31.61 -6.24 -7.28
C PRO A 91 31.36 -5.46 -5.99
N PHE A 92 31.01 -6.17 -4.92
CA PHE A 92 30.71 -5.54 -3.63
C PHE A 92 31.80 -4.59 -3.14
N VAL A 93 33.08 -4.94 -3.31
CA VAL A 93 34.21 -4.11 -2.87
C VAL A 93 34.24 -2.75 -3.56
N GLU A 94 33.93 -2.71 -4.87
CA GLU A 94 33.82 -1.45 -5.61
C GLU A 94 32.60 -0.64 -5.15
N LYS A 95 31.45 -1.30 -4.99
CA LYS A 95 30.24 -0.65 -4.48
C LYS A 95 30.47 -0.06 -3.09
N ASN A 96 31.08 -0.82 -2.19
CA ASN A 96 31.38 -0.37 -0.83
C ASN A 96 32.25 0.89 -0.84
N LYS A 97 33.28 0.92 -1.70
CA LYS A 97 34.15 2.09 -1.83
C LYS A 97 33.40 3.33 -2.30
N LEU A 98 32.48 3.18 -3.27
CA LEU A 98 31.66 4.29 -3.79
C LEU A 98 30.62 4.75 -2.76
N LEU A 99 29.96 3.82 -2.07
CA LEU A 99 28.98 4.14 -1.03
C LEU A 99 29.65 4.78 0.19
N SER A 100 30.88 4.37 0.51
CA SER A 100 31.68 4.94 1.60
C SER A 100 32.44 6.20 1.21
N ASP A 101 32.22 6.75 0.00
CA ASP A 101 32.80 8.04 -0.39
C ASP A 101 32.24 9.17 0.49
N ALA A 102 33.12 10.06 0.94
CA ALA A 102 32.79 11.20 1.78
C ALA A 102 31.81 12.19 1.11
N ASN A 103 31.63 12.08 -0.21
CA ASN A 103 30.67 12.86 -0.98
C ASN A 103 29.22 12.35 -0.86
N SER A 104 28.98 11.17 -0.28
CA SER A 104 27.63 10.69 -0.04
C SER A 104 26.96 11.46 1.10
N GLN A 105 25.76 11.98 0.85
CA GLN A 105 24.91 12.56 1.89
C GLN A 105 24.13 11.49 2.68
N VAL A 106 24.13 10.24 2.21
CA VAL A 106 23.53 9.07 2.88
C VAL A 106 24.56 8.48 3.84
N VAL A 107 24.21 8.37 5.12
CA VAL A 107 25.10 7.95 6.22
C VAL A 107 24.49 6.80 7.01
N TYR A 108 23.24 6.94 7.49
CA TYR A 108 22.59 5.95 8.37
C TYR A 108 22.33 4.60 7.68
N LEU A 109 21.89 4.62 6.41
CA LEU A 109 21.66 3.41 5.62
C LEU A 109 22.96 2.68 5.30
N TYR A 110 24.09 3.41 5.23
CA TYR A 110 25.39 2.86 4.86
C TYR A 110 26.17 2.27 6.03
N LYS A 111 25.79 2.52 7.29
CA LYS A 111 26.47 2.01 8.50
C LYS A 111 26.75 0.51 8.51
N ASP A 112 25.87 -0.29 7.90
CA ASP A 112 26.05 -1.75 7.84
C ASP A 112 26.87 -2.22 6.65
N VAL A 113 27.06 -1.34 5.66
CA VAL A 113 27.74 -1.59 4.39
C VAL A 113 29.18 -1.13 4.48
N SER A 114 29.40 0.09 4.98
CA SER A 114 30.73 0.69 5.13
C SER A 114 31.65 -0.19 5.98
N ASP A 115 32.93 -0.23 5.59
CA ASP A 115 33.97 -1.02 6.25
C ASP A 115 33.62 -2.51 6.39
N ARG A 116 33.00 -3.07 5.35
CA ARG A 116 32.72 -4.51 5.21
C ARG A 116 33.43 -5.07 4.00
N ASP A 117 34.01 -6.25 4.18
CA ASP A 117 34.64 -7.05 3.15
C ASP A 117 33.65 -7.97 2.42
N GLN A 118 32.54 -8.30 3.07
CA GLN A 118 31.56 -9.27 2.57
C GLN A 118 30.11 -8.80 2.69
N TRP A 119 29.32 -9.20 1.70
CA TRP A 119 27.88 -8.99 1.63
C TRP A 119 27.16 -10.31 1.32
N ASN A 120 26.98 -11.13 2.36
CA ASN A 120 26.35 -12.44 2.28
C ASN A 120 24.97 -12.46 2.95
N GLU A 121 24.30 -13.61 2.91
CA GLU A 121 22.98 -13.80 3.52
C GLU A 121 22.92 -13.32 4.98
N SER A 122 23.91 -13.66 5.79
CA SER A 122 23.97 -13.27 7.20
C SER A 122 23.98 -11.75 7.37
N ARG A 123 24.72 -11.03 6.52
CA ARG A 123 24.78 -9.56 6.53
C ARG A 123 23.46 -8.92 6.09
N ILE A 124 22.85 -9.44 5.02
CA ILE A 124 21.57 -8.94 4.53
C ILE A 124 20.48 -9.10 5.60
N ASN A 125 20.43 -10.28 6.24
CA ASN A 125 19.48 -10.57 7.32
C ASN A 125 19.71 -9.71 8.56
N ALA A 126 20.96 -9.53 9.00
CA ALA A 126 21.29 -8.67 10.14
C ALA A 126 20.90 -7.21 9.89
N ARG A 127 21.14 -6.71 8.67
CA ARG A 127 20.71 -5.37 8.26
C ARG A 127 19.19 -5.27 8.22
N ALA A 128 18.50 -6.22 7.60
CA ALA A 128 17.03 -6.23 7.56
C ALA A 128 16.44 -6.20 8.97
N GLU A 129 17.01 -6.96 9.91
CA GLU A 129 16.59 -6.95 11.31
C GLU A 129 16.75 -5.58 11.96
N ARG A 130 17.90 -4.93 11.80
CA ARG A 130 18.14 -3.58 12.33
C ARG A 130 17.18 -2.56 11.71
N LEU A 131 17.09 -2.51 10.39
CA LEU A 131 16.26 -1.53 9.67
C LEU A 131 14.78 -1.69 9.99
N SER A 132 14.27 -2.93 10.08
CA SER A 132 12.88 -3.16 10.48
C SER A 132 12.61 -2.71 11.92
N ASN A 133 13.56 -2.89 12.84
CA ASN A 133 13.44 -2.37 14.20
C ASN A 133 13.43 -0.84 14.24
N ASP A 134 14.21 -0.18 13.39
CA ASP A 134 14.20 1.28 13.26
C ASP A 134 12.86 1.78 12.71
N ILE A 135 12.31 1.13 11.68
CA ILE A 135 10.98 1.45 11.13
C ILE A 135 9.89 1.32 12.21
N ILE A 136 9.88 0.22 12.97
CA ILE A 136 8.86 0.01 14.03
C ILE A 136 8.92 1.11 15.10
N LYS A 137 10.13 1.59 15.44
CA LYS A 137 10.28 2.69 16.39
C LYS A 137 9.80 4.03 15.80
N LEU A 138 10.09 4.29 14.53
CA LEU A 138 9.73 5.54 13.85
C LEU A 138 8.23 5.67 13.63
N PHE A 139 7.58 4.57 13.25
CA PHE A 139 6.15 4.50 12.98
C PHE A 139 5.40 3.83 14.13
N LYS A 140 5.89 4.00 15.36
CA LYS A 140 5.18 3.53 16.54
C LYS A 140 3.84 4.26 16.61
N ILE A 141 2.77 3.52 16.36
CA ILE A 141 1.41 3.98 16.59
C ILE A 141 1.21 3.80 18.10
N ASP A 142 1.11 4.90 18.85
CA ASP A 142 0.65 4.80 20.22
C ASP A 142 -0.82 4.37 20.19
N ASP A 143 -1.12 3.21 20.79
CA ASP A 143 -2.50 2.79 21.02
C ASP A 143 -3.20 3.93 21.76
N GLN A 144 -4.20 4.53 21.13
CA GLN A 144 -5.00 5.53 21.82
C GLN A 144 -5.69 4.83 22.99
N GLN A 145 -5.24 5.15 24.21
CA GLN A 145 -5.79 4.61 25.45
C GLN A 145 -7.26 5.03 25.66
N THR A 146 -7.77 5.92 24.83
CA THR A 146 -9.16 6.39 24.87
C THR A 146 -9.82 6.10 23.53
N THR A 147 -10.25 4.86 23.32
CA THR A 147 -11.32 4.58 22.37
C THR A 147 -12.55 5.32 22.88
N ILE A 148 -12.86 6.49 22.32
CA ILE A 148 -14.18 7.10 22.50
C ILE A 148 -15.16 6.19 21.77
N SER A 149 -15.61 5.18 22.48
CA SER A 149 -16.56 4.21 21.99
C SER A 149 -17.94 4.85 22.04
N PHE A 150 -18.38 5.40 20.93
CA PHE A 150 -19.80 5.72 20.69
C PHE A 150 -20.60 4.43 20.44
N PHE A 151 -20.32 3.36 21.18
CA PHE A 151 -20.97 2.07 21.01
C PHE A 151 -22.43 2.21 21.39
N ASP A 152 -23.25 2.49 20.39
CA ASP A 152 -24.68 2.30 20.43
C ASP A 152 -24.92 0.81 20.19
N PRO A 153 -25.40 0.04 21.19
CA PRO A 153 -25.57 -1.41 21.10
C PRO A 153 -26.58 -1.83 20.00
N ARG A 154 -27.30 -0.89 19.40
CA ARG A 154 -28.19 -1.14 18.27
C ARG A 154 -27.43 -1.33 16.95
N TYR A 155 -26.21 -0.80 16.84
CA TYR A 155 -25.38 -0.91 15.65
C TYR A 155 -24.41 -2.08 15.77
N LYS A 156 -24.21 -2.77 14.65
CA LYS A 156 -23.25 -3.87 14.50
C LYS A 156 -22.40 -3.61 13.27
N GLU A 157 -21.16 -4.07 13.30
CA GLU A 157 -20.26 -4.04 12.17
C GLU A 157 -20.46 -5.27 11.26
N TYR A 158 -20.36 -5.04 9.97
CA TYR A 158 -20.55 -6.00 8.89
C TYR A 158 -19.43 -5.82 7.86
N THR A 159 -19.02 -6.91 7.21
CA THR A 159 -18.06 -6.89 6.10
C THR A 159 -18.80 -6.89 4.76
N CYS A 160 -18.09 -6.66 3.65
CA CYS A 160 -18.67 -6.80 2.32
C CYS A 160 -18.76 -8.26 1.81
N GLU A 161 -18.32 -9.25 2.60
CA GLU A 161 -18.36 -10.67 2.22
C GLU A 161 -19.78 -11.24 2.18
N ASN A 162 -20.69 -10.67 2.97
CA ASN A 162 -22.11 -11.04 2.99
C ASN A 162 -22.99 -9.83 2.64
N PRO A 163 -23.04 -9.40 1.36
CA PRO A 163 -23.76 -8.18 0.97
C PRO A 163 -25.23 -8.14 1.37
N ASP A 164 -25.90 -9.30 1.44
CA ASP A 164 -27.30 -9.39 1.81
C ASP A 164 -27.59 -8.98 3.26
N ASP A 165 -26.56 -8.97 4.13
CA ASP A 165 -26.67 -8.44 5.49
C ASP A 165 -27.05 -6.95 5.49
N ALA A 166 -26.77 -6.18 4.44
CA ALA A 166 -27.18 -4.78 4.37
C ALA A 166 -28.69 -4.59 4.29
N THR A 167 -29.44 -5.64 3.93
CA THR A 167 -30.89 -5.56 3.73
C THR A 167 -31.61 -5.17 5.03
N TRP A 168 -32.56 -4.24 4.92
CA TRP A 168 -33.34 -3.70 6.04
C TRP A 168 -32.53 -3.01 7.13
N LYS A 169 -31.33 -2.49 6.81
CA LYS A 169 -30.49 -1.78 7.78
C LYS A 169 -30.32 -0.30 7.45
N VAL A 170 -29.89 0.45 8.46
CA VAL A 170 -29.53 1.87 8.36
C VAL A 170 -28.10 2.03 8.88
N PRO A 171 -27.15 2.51 8.05
CA PRO A 171 -25.77 2.68 8.47
C PRO A 171 -25.56 3.97 9.26
N ASN A 172 -24.49 4.03 10.04
CA ASN A 172 -24.01 5.27 10.71
C ASN A 172 -22.54 5.60 10.40
N TYR A 173 -21.71 4.62 10.06
CA TYR A 173 -20.36 4.83 9.55
C TYR A 173 -19.91 3.64 8.71
N PHE A 174 -18.83 3.85 7.96
CA PHE A 174 -17.99 2.78 7.44
C PHE A 174 -16.52 3.05 7.77
N VAL A 175 -15.69 2.03 7.63
CA VAL A 175 -14.25 2.07 7.71
C VAL A 175 -13.71 1.58 6.39
N LEU A 176 -12.80 2.33 5.77
CA LEU A 176 -12.06 1.90 4.58
C LEU A 176 -10.56 2.16 4.82
N GLN A 177 -9.74 1.11 4.74
CA GLN A 177 -8.28 1.17 4.99
C GLN A 177 -7.93 1.85 6.33
N GLY A 178 -8.73 1.57 7.37
CA GLY A 178 -8.56 2.12 8.71
C GLY A 178 -9.14 3.52 8.94
N GLU A 179 -9.63 4.19 7.90
CA GLU A 179 -10.28 5.51 8.02
C GLU A 179 -11.78 5.34 8.28
N ARG A 180 -12.28 5.87 9.41
CA ARG A 180 -13.71 5.86 9.75
C ARG A 180 -14.42 7.10 9.19
N VAL A 181 -15.44 6.89 8.38
CA VAL A 181 -16.25 7.94 7.75
C VAL A 181 -17.70 7.80 8.18
N ALA A 182 -18.28 8.87 8.74
CA ALA A 182 -19.69 8.90 9.10
C ALA A 182 -20.57 8.90 7.84
N THR A 183 -21.71 8.22 7.90
CA THR A 183 -22.66 8.18 6.79
C THR A 183 -24.08 8.01 7.32
N THR A 184 -25.06 8.55 6.61
CA THR A 184 -26.48 8.47 6.98
C THR A 184 -27.28 7.50 6.11
N SER A 185 -26.71 7.03 4.99
CA SER A 185 -27.36 6.11 4.06
C SER A 185 -26.35 5.29 3.26
N PHE A 186 -26.75 4.12 2.77
CA PHE A 186 -25.89 3.33 1.89
C PHE A 186 -25.54 4.06 0.58
N ALA A 187 -26.41 4.94 0.08
CA ALA A 187 -26.12 5.74 -1.12
C ALA A 187 -25.00 6.75 -0.88
N GLU A 188 -25.02 7.44 0.27
CA GLU A 188 -23.94 8.34 0.69
C GLU A 188 -22.63 7.57 0.93
N MET A 189 -22.71 6.39 1.55
CA MET A 189 -21.57 5.49 1.73
C MET A 189 -20.94 5.12 0.39
N LEU A 190 -21.73 4.67 -0.59
CA LEU A 190 -21.22 4.32 -1.92
C LEU A 190 -20.53 5.52 -2.58
N LYS A 191 -21.15 6.70 -2.53
CA LYS A 191 -20.53 7.92 -3.06
C LYS A 191 -19.17 8.19 -2.41
N SER A 192 -19.11 8.14 -1.08
CA SER A 192 -17.87 8.42 -0.35
C SER A 192 -16.78 7.39 -0.66
N VAL A 193 -17.14 6.11 -0.81
CA VAL A 193 -16.20 5.06 -1.23
C VAL A 193 -15.69 5.34 -2.64
N VAL A 194 -16.58 5.67 -3.58
CA VAL A 194 -16.20 6.00 -4.97
C VAL A 194 -15.28 7.22 -5.04
N ASP A 195 -15.60 8.29 -4.31
CA ASP A 195 -14.77 9.49 -4.26
C ASP A 195 -13.37 9.19 -3.73
N ARG A 196 -13.27 8.31 -2.72
CA ARG A 196 -12.00 7.87 -2.14
C ARG A 196 -11.20 6.99 -3.09
N LEU A 197 -11.85 6.03 -3.75
CA LEU A 197 -11.20 5.18 -4.75
C LEU A 197 -10.68 6.02 -5.93
N TYR A 198 -11.43 7.02 -6.37
CA TYR A 198 -10.99 7.95 -7.42
C TYR A 198 -9.74 8.75 -7.02
N GLU A 199 -9.58 9.11 -5.74
CA GLU A 199 -8.34 9.75 -5.25
C GLU A 199 -7.15 8.79 -5.23
N ILE A 200 -7.40 7.50 -4.96
CA ILE A 200 -6.35 6.48 -4.87
C ILE A 200 -5.77 6.20 -6.25
N ASP A 201 -6.65 5.92 -7.23
CA ASP A 201 -6.27 5.73 -8.62
C ASP A 201 -7.46 6.06 -9.54
N SER A 202 -7.45 7.26 -10.11
CA SER A 202 -8.52 7.71 -10.99
C SER A 202 -8.62 6.90 -12.28
N THR A 203 -7.51 6.29 -12.72
CA THR A 203 -7.42 5.64 -14.04
C THR A 203 -8.38 4.47 -14.16
N ILE A 204 -8.62 3.76 -13.06
CA ILE A 204 -9.55 2.62 -13.00
C ILE A 204 -10.99 3.09 -13.27
N ILE A 205 -11.46 4.12 -12.56
CA ILE A 205 -12.83 4.65 -12.76
C ILE A 205 -12.96 5.33 -14.12
N GLU A 206 -11.93 6.04 -14.59
CA GLU A 206 -11.90 6.64 -15.92
C GLU A 206 -12.01 5.60 -17.04
N GLU A 207 -11.32 4.46 -16.91
CA GLU A 207 -11.41 3.34 -17.84
C GLU A 207 -12.79 2.68 -17.80
N LEU A 208 -13.33 2.44 -16.61
CA LEU A 208 -14.69 1.92 -16.43
C LEU A 208 -15.73 2.84 -17.07
N ALA A 209 -15.59 4.15 -16.89
CA ALA A 209 -16.47 5.16 -17.48
C ALA A 209 -16.36 5.22 -19.00
N ARG A 210 -15.13 5.20 -19.53
CA ARG A 210 -14.88 5.23 -20.98
C ARG A 210 -15.47 4.02 -21.69
N ASN A 211 -15.40 2.86 -21.05
CA ASN A 211 -15.88 1.60 -21.60
C ASN A 211 -17.36 1.32 -21.29
N ASN A 212 -18.04 2.21 -20.53
CA ASN A 212 -19.37 1.97 -20.00
C ASN A 212 -19.48 0.59 -19.34
N ALA A 213 -18.47 0.24 -18.54
CA ALA A 213 -18.31 -1.09 -18.01
C ALA A 213 -19.40 -1.44 -16.97
N LYS A 214 -19.81 -2.70 -16.98
CA LYS A 214 -20.63 -3.28 -15.91
C LYS A 214 -19.69 -3.78 -14.81
N ILE A 215 -19.99 -3.41 -13.57
CA ILE A 215 -19.16 -3.76 -12.41
C ILE A 215 -19.51 -5.15 -11.87
N VAL A 216 -20.79 -5.51 -11.95
CA VAL A 216 -21.35 -6.75 -11.42
C VAL A 216 -22.19 -7.44 -12.50
N ASP A 217 -22.05 -8.75 -12.63
CA ASP A 217 -22.64 -9.52 -13.74
C ASP A 217 -24.17 -9.56 -13.73
N TRP A 218 -24.77 -9.48 -12.54
CA TRP A 218 -26.21 -9.52 -12.35
C TRP A 218 -26.90 -8.18 -12.70
N SER A 219 -26.15 -7.09 -12.88
CA SER A 219 -26.69 -5.78 -13.21
C SER A 219 -26.39 -5.40 -14.65
N GLN A 220 -27.41 -4.92 -15.35
CA GLN A 220 -27.22 -4.28 -16.66
C GLN A 220 -26.89 -2.79 -16.55
N ASN A 221 -26.89 -2.23 -15.34
CA ASN A 221 -26.64 -0.80 -15.12
C ASN A 221 -25.14 -0.52 -15.23
N VAL A 222 -24.79 0.47 -16.05
CA VAL A 222 -23.45 1.03 -16.14
C VAL A 222 -23.22 1.90 -14.90
N LEU A 223 -22.19 1.60 -14.11
CA LEU A 223 -21.97 2.33 -12.86
C LEU A 223 -21.41 3.73 -13.12
N PHE A 224 -20.46 3.86 -14.05
CA PHE A 224 -19.78 5.10 -14.39
C PHE A 224 -19.87 5.38 -15.89
N SER A 225 -20.11 6.63 -16.27
CA SER A 225 -20.06 7.06 -17.68
C SER A 225 -19.74 8.55 -17.80
N TYR A 226 -19.14 8.97 -18.91
CA TYR A 226 -19.06 10.38 -19.28
C TYR A 226 -20.37 10.92 -19.87
N ASP A 227 -21.31 10.04 -20.21
CA ASP A 227 -22.64 10.41 -20.69
C ASP A 227 -23.69 10.15 -19.59
N ALA A 228 -24.25 11.24 -19.06
CA ALA A 228 -25.29 11.19 -18.03
C ALA A 228 -26.52 10.35 -18.45
N ASN A 229 -26.80 10.24 -19.75
CA ASN A 229 -27.95 9.46 -20.25
C ASN A 229 -27.74 7.95 -20.14
N ILE A 230 -26.50 7.48 -19.98
CA ILE A 230 -26.16 6.07 -19.82
C ILE A 230 -26.32 5.63 -18.36
N THR A 231 -25.99 6.52 -17.42
CA THR A 231 -26.18 6.28 -15.99
C THR A 231 -27.66 6.35 -15.60
N LYS A 232 -28.04 5.67 -14.52
CA LYS A 232 -29.41 5.68 -14.00
C LYS A 232 -29.50 6.43 -12.67
N GLY A 233 -30.61 7.11 -12.45
CA GLY A 233 -30.91 7.82 -11.20
C GLY A 233 -30.66 9.33 -11.32
N GLN A 234 -30.40 10.00 -10.20
CA GLN A 234 -29.95 11.39 -10.24
C GLN A 234 -28.49 11.44 -10.69
N ASP A 235 -28.18 12.36 -11.61
CA ASP A 235 -26.84 12.63 -12.10
C ASP A 235 -25.93 13.04 -10.94
N LEU A 236 -25.11 12.10 -10.48
CA LEU A 236 -24.16 12.34 -9.40
C LEU A 236 -22.75 12.41 -9.99
N PRO A 237 -22.13 13.61 -10.04
CA PRO A 237 -20.78 13.73 -10.55
C PRO A 237 -19.78 13.10 -9.58
N VAL A 238 -18.81 12.37 -10.13
CA VAL A 238 -17.62 11.89 -9.39
C VAL A 238 -16.64 13.04 -9.33
N LYS A 239 -16.68 13.82 -8.25
CA LYS A 239 -15.90 15.06 -8.08
C LYS A 239 -15.99 15.98 -9.32
N ASP A 240 -14.87 16.58 -9.73
CA ASP A 240 -14.76 17.47 -10.89
C ASP A 240 -14.32 16.73 -12.17
N SER A 241 -14.49 15.39 -12.24
CA SER A 241 -13.98 14.57 -13.34
C SER A 241 -14.82 14.61 -14.63
N GLY A 242 -16.06 15.10 -14.55
CA GLY A 242 -17.04 14.98 -15.65
C GLY A 242 -17.62 13.57 -15.82
N ILE A 243 -17.31 12.63 -14.93
CA ILE A 243 -17.89 11.29 -14.87
C ILE A 243 -19.15 11.32 -14.01
N TYR A 244 -20.21 10.70 -14.49
CA TYR A 244 -21.46 10.48 -13.76
C TYR A 244 -21.49 9.09 -13.15
N GLN A 245 -22.08 8.98 -11.97
CA GLN A 245 -22.30 7.72 -11.26
C GLN A 245 -23.79 7.37 -11.22
N SER A 246 -24.13 6.12 -11.56
CA SER A 246 -25.47 5.58 -11.35
C SER A 246 -25.83 5.52 -9.86
N THR A 247 -27.08 5.82 -9.53
CA THR A 247 -27.65 5.79 -8.17
C THR A 247 -28.94 4.95 -8.11
N GLY A 248 -29.57 4.86 -6.93
CA GLY A 248 -30.83 4.14 -6.74
C GLY A 248 -30.70 2.63 -6.51
N PHE A 249 -29.52 2.14 -6.17
CA PHE A 249 -29.29 0.74 -5.80
C PHE A 249 -29.87 0.41 -4.41
N SER A 250 -30.30 -0.84 -4.21
CA SER A 250 -30.63 -1.35 -2.87
C SER A 250 -29.39 -1.44 -1.98
N ALA A 251 -29.58 -1.52 -0.66
CA ALA A 251 -28.49 -1.64 0.30
C ALA A 251 -27.55 -2.83 -0.02
N SER A 252 -28.11 -4.01 -0.30
CA SER A 252 -27.30 -5.19 -0.66
C SER A 252 -26.56 -5.00 -1.97
N ASN A 253 -27.21 -4.45 -3.00
CA ASN A 253 -26.59 -4.15 -4.28
C ASN A 253 -25.44 -3.14 -4.13
N ILE A 254 -25.56 -2.17 -3.23
CA ILE A 254 -24.49 -1.24 -2.91
C ILE A 254 -23.29 -1.98 -2.34
N ILE A 255 -23.50 -2.91 -1.40
CA ILE A 255 -22.38 -3.69 -0.84
C ILE A 255 -21.74 -4.61 -1.89
N TYR A 256 -22.54 -5.24 -2.77
CA TYR A 256 -22.00 -5.99 -3.91
C TYR A 256 -21.13 -5.11 -4.82
N ILE A 257 -21.58 -3.88 -5.11
CA ILE A 257 -20.82 -2.92 -5.93
C ILE A 257 -19.53 -2.52 -5.23
N ILE A 258 -19.57 -2.20 -3.93
CA ILE A 258 -18.38 -1.84 -3.16
C ILE A 258 -17.38 -3.00 -3.19
N CYS A 259 -17.83 -4.22 -2.91
CA CYS A 259 -16.99 -5.43 -2.95
C CYS A 259 -16.27 -5.59 -4.30
N ALA A 260 -17.02 -5.49 -5.41
CA ALA A 260 -16.46 -5.58 -6.75
C ALA A 260 -15.53 -4.41 -7.12
N LEU A 261 -15.73 -3.22 -6.52
CA LEU A 261 -14.79 -2.11 -6.68
C LEU A 261 -13.51 -2.36 -5.89
N LEU A 262 -13.57 -2.88 -4.66
CA LEU A 262 -12.38 -3.24 -3.89
C LEU A 262 -11.50 -4.25 -4.64
N ASP A 263 -12.11 -5.25 -5.28
CA ASP A 263 -11.39 -6.23 -6.11
C ASP A 263 -10.64 -5.56 -7.28
N LYS A 264 -11.24 -4.55 -7.92
CA LYS A 264 -10.59 -3.81 -9.02
C LYS A 264 -9.40 -2.98 -8.58
N TYR A 265 -9.36 -2.59 -7.30
CA TYR A 265 -8.28 -1.80 -6.71
C TYR A 265 -7.28 -2.69 -5.92
N ASP A 266 -7.41 -4.01 -5.99
CA ASP A 266 -6.62 -4.97 -5.20
C ASP A 266 -6.65 -4.66 -3.68
N ILE A 267 -7.78 -4.17 -3.17
CA ILE A 267 -7.98 -3.86 -1.74
C ILE A 267 -8.60 -5.09 -1.04
N PRO A 268 -7.99 -5.62 0.04
CA PRO A 268 -8.58 -6.71 0.83
C PRO A 268 -9.97 -6.35 1.37
N HIS A 269 -10.91 -7.29 1.34
CA HIS A 269 -12.28 -7.05 1.83
C HIS A 269 -12.35 -6.72 3.32
N GLU A 270 -11.39 -7.22 4.11
CA GLU A 270 -11.26 -6.90 5.54
C GLU A 270 -10.93 -5.43 5.80
N ASP A 271 -10.36 -4.72 4.81
CA ASP A 271 -10.11 -3.29 4.90
C ASP A 271 -11.39 -2.46 4.74
N PHE A 272 -12.53 -3.09 4.45
CA PHE A 272 -13.84 -2.43 4.41
C PHE A 272 -14.82 -3.04 5.41
N VAL A 273 -15.30 -2.21 6.33
CA VAL A 273 -16.32 -2.57 7.32
C VAL A 273 -17.38 -1.48 7.37
N TYR A 274 -18.65 -1.83 7.48
CA TYR A 274 -19.71 -0.85 7.73
C TYR A 274 -20.48 -1.16 9.00
N SER A 275 -20.90 -0.12 9.71
CA SER A 275 -21.72 -0.25 10.91
C SER A 275 -23.15 0.15 10.59
N ALA A 276 -24.09 -0.72 10.97
CA ALA A 276 -25.51 -0.52 10.70
C ALA A 276 -26.40 -1.16 11.77
N ARG A 277 -27.64 -0.65 11.88
CA ARG A 277 -28.68 -1.20 12.75
C ARG A 277 -29.89 -1.64 11.94
N ASP A 278 -30.71 -2.52 12.50
CA ASP A 278 -31.98 -2.89 11.89
C ASP A 278 -32.94 -1.69 11.81
N SER A 279 -33.49 -1.45 10.63
CA SER A 279 -34.46 -0.37 10.35
C SER A 279 -35.72 -0.43 11.21
N LYS A 280 -36.07 -1.62 11.73
CA LYS A 280 -37.23 -1.85 12.60
C LYS A 280 -37.00 -1.47 14.06
N MET A 281 -35.74 -1.31 14.50
CA MET A 281 -35.44 -0.81 15.84
C MET A 281 -35.62 0.71 15.83
N LYS A 282 -36.81 1.21 16.23
CA LYS A 282 -37.05 2.67 16.32
C LYS A 282 -36.11 3.31 17.37
N SER A 283 -35.76 4.57 17.09
CA SER A 283 -34.87 5.44 17.86
C SER A 283 -35.25 5.57 19.33
#